data_AF-A0A916QGF0-F1
#
_entry.id   AF-A0A916QGF0-F1
#
_cell.length_a   1.000
_cell.length_b   1.000
_cell.length_c   1.000
_cell.angle_alpha   90.00
_cell.angle_beta   90.00
_cell.angle_gamma   90.00
#
_symmetry.space_group_name_H-M   'P 1'
#
loop_
_entity.id
_entity.type
_entity.pdbx_description
1 polymer ?
#
loop_
_entity_poly.entity_id
_entity_poly.type
_entity_poly.pdbx_seq_one_letter_code
_entity_poly.pdbx_strand_id
1 'polypeptide(L)'
;MTIYDVMLFPTSQGNQLAFKADIYNANNSELSFNYYWLRVLTKQGTRHNVNLVNNEQGTVVPPRTTKTFIFTSMVDDELKLSDISLQVIRWNFSMPNYEQSLGTMSISEAYNPSVPWQIGKEIVIANSPVLFTGERYQVGSLGENYDVKIELNAFNKGKFTVQVPNYSYYIQTEDALVYPVTQNGEDVKVLPNGDSRISLQSTIPKTVDLTKLKLVVVQNFEQHQVPQMMINLPEESSAVEEVYDEYEYDTVDGTYTIIIKNLQRLPNNETDIISVELELANKLNEHALPNMDLVASIEMDNIALEPSEIEGVRLDNNLNIKKGNSITYVFNAEIPYNFEFEQMRFNLSEKRGESSYAIATFTNDVSKFKLDKVSAIKTDTIGKRSTVYILKSNVYEGKETDIIYAAVLMTNNEPRFVTLEQLVAFYKINGEMYFPAEIPDNKVLTMPSGQALIPIYTKIPKGFEIHDLELVLGTQLTDTEYYKQAYVLDVPQPIEDVKEEFTDVKIGNYTVTLEDVKLYMNGGSGELRFKYELSKESYQHELAEHKLRITIVSGDKRYSHDITPGEDLTVDGMYFEMPVSGADLDKNLQRHGYHIEALDVFDDGEKLLVQTKKTYSWFSDTPPQFQ
;
A
#
# COMPACT_ATOMS: atom_id res chain seq x y z
N MET A 1 3.50 2.78 61.78
CA MET A 1 2.89 2.15 60.60
C MET A 1 2.92 3.17 59.49
N THR A 2 3.21 2.74 58.27
CA THR A 2 3.19 3.56 57.06
C THR A 2 2.21 2.94 56.09
N ILE A 3 1.27 3.72 55.54
CA ILE A 3 0.33 3.25 54.50
C ILE A 3 0.73 3.86 53.16
N TYR A 4 0.69 3.03 52.12
CA TYR A 4 1.01 3.40 50.75
C TYR A 4 0.27 2.48 49.77
N ASP A 5 0.39 2.77 48.46
CA ASP A 5 -0.30 2.03 47.39
C ASP A 5 -1.82 1.93 47.61
N VAL A 6 -2.46 3.03 48.03
CA VAL A 6 -3.91 3.06 48.24
C VAL A 6 -4.60 3.22 46.89
N MET A 7 -5.40 2.26 46.48
CA MET A 7 -6.04 2.23 45.16
C MET A 7 -7.50 1.81 45.28
N LEU A 8 -8.37 2.41 44.46
CA LEU A 8 -9.74 1.95 44.24
C LEU A 8 -9.82 1.29 42.87
N PHE A 9 -10.31 0.06 42.82
CA PHE A 9 -10.49 -0.68 41.59
C PHE A 9 -11.95 -1.14 41.46
N PRO A 10 -12.65 -0.82 40.36
CA PRO A 10 -14.03 -1.25 40.13
C PRO A 10 -14.14 -2.78 39.99
N THR A 11 -15.17 -3.37 40.62
CA THR A 11 -15.46 -4.80 40.50
C THR A 11 -16.98 -5.02 40.31
N SER A 12 -17.39 -6.26 40.08
CA SER A 12 -18.82 -6.60 39.93
C SER A 12 -19.64 -6.50 41.23
N GLN A 13 -18.99 -6.32 42.39
CA GLN A 13 -19.61 -6.24 43.72
C GLN A 13 -19.51 -4.86 44.35
N GLY A 14 -18.98 -3.88 43.63
CA GLY A 14 -18.65 -2.56 44.15
C GLY A 14 -17.22 -2.15 43.83
N ASN A 15 -16.76 -1.03 44.38
CA ASN A 15 -15.35 -0.66 44.35
C ASN A 15 -14.56 -1.45 45.40
N GLN A 16 -13.43 -2.01 45.01
CA GLN A 16 -12.48 -2.62 45.92
C GLN A 16 -11.37 -1.63 46.27
N LEU A 17 -11.29 -1.23 47.53
CA LEU A 17 -10.15 -0.53 48.09
C LEU A 17 -9.03 -1.54 48.35
N ALA A 18 -7.83 -1.27 47.88
CA ALA A 18 -6.61 -2.01 48.22
C ALA A 18 -5.54 -1.06 48.75
N PHE A 19 -4.76 -1.50 49.74
CA PHE A 19 -3.63 -0.72 50.25
C PHE A 19 -2.60 -1.60 50.96
N LYS A 20 -1.38 -1.08 51.09
CA LYS A 20 -0.28 -1.73 51.82
C LYS A 20 0.00 -0.97 53.11
N ALA A 21 0.34 -1.72 54.17
CA ALA A 21 0.77 -1.16 55.43
C ALA A 21 2.07 -1.79 55.92
N ASP A 22 3.10 -0.96 56.08
CA ASP A 22 4.36 -1.33 56.70
C ASP A 22 4.28 -1.15 58.21
N ILE A 23 4.45 -2.25 58.94
CA ILE A 23 4.45 -2.28 60.39
C ILE A 23 5.88 -2.46 60.88
N TYR A 24 6.47 -1.37 61.36
CA TYR A 24 7.73 -1.40 62.09
C TYR A 24 7.50 -1.75 63.56
N ASN A 25 8.09 -2.85 64.02
CA ASN A 25 8.07 -3.23 65.43
C ASN A 25 9.23 -2.57 66.18
N ALA A 26 8.95 -1.45 66.85
CA ALA A 26 9.94 -0.73 67.65
C ALA A 26 10.29 -1.42 68.99
N ASN A 27 9.61 -2.52 69.35
CA ASN A 27 9.87 -3.22 70.60
C ASN A 27 11.05 -4.20 70.49
N ASN A 28 11.47 -4.72 71.65
CA ASN A 28 12.48 -5.78 71.75
C ASN A 28 11.87 -7.19 71.78
N SER A 29 10.53 -7.31 71.71
CA SER A 29 9.79 -8.56 71.64
C SER A 29 8.99 -8.63 70.34
N GLU A 30 8.60 -9.83 69.94
CA GLU A 30 7.72 -10.03 68.80
C GLU A 30 6.39 -9.27 68.98
N LEU A 31 5.88 -8.73 67.87
CA LEU A 31 4.58 -8.09 67.79
C LEU A 31 3.66 -8.98 66.95
N SER A 32 2.61 -9.51 67.56
CA SER A 32 1.57 -10.22 66.80
C SER A 32 0.53 -9.23 66.28
N PHE A 33 0.39 -9.14 64.96
CA PHE A 33 -0.61 -8.30 64.31
C PHE A 33 -2.04 -8.83 64.51
N ASN A 34 -2.24 -10.05 65.02
CA ASN A 34 -3.56 -10.58 65.39
C ASN A 34 -4.28 -9.73 66.46
N TYR A 35 -3.54 -8.93 67.23
CA TYR A 35 -4.11 -8.00 68.22
C TYR A 35 -4.49 -6.64 67.63
N TYR A 36 -4.30 -6.46 66.32
CA TYR A 36 -4.52 -5.21 65.61
C TYR A 36 -5.39 -5.46 64.39
N TRP A 37 -6.14 -4.45 63.99
CA TRP A 37 -6.89 -4.49 62.74
C TRP A 37 -7.14 -3.07 62.23
N LEU A 38 -7.58 -3.00 60.99
CA LEU A 38 -7.87 -1.77 60.29
C LEU A 38 -9.36 -1.72 59.96
N ARG A 39 -9.90 -0.51 60.01
CA ARG A 39 -11.28 -0.21 59.64
C ARG A 39 -11.28 0.92 58.63
N VAL A 40 -12.04 0.75 57.56
CA VAL A 40 -12.30 1.80 56.58
C VAL A 40 -13.50 2.61 57.09
N LEU A 41 -13.34 3.93 57.15
CA LEU A 41 -14.37 4.89 57.54
C LEU A 41 -14.59 5.87 56.39
N THR A 42 -15.83 6.01 55.94
CA THR A 42 -16.20 7.04 54.96
C THR A 42 -16.43 8.38 55.66
N LYS A 43 -16.37 9.51 54.93
CA LYS A 43 -16.76 10.85 55.44
C LYS A 43 -18.17 10.87 56.04
N GLN A 44 -19.06 10.01 55.54
CA GLN A 44 -20.44 9.87 56.03
C GLN A 44 -20.54 9.04 57.32
N GLY A 45 -19.44 8.44 57.78
CA GLY A 45 -19.36 7.64 59.01
C GLY A 45 -19.65 6.15 58.82
N THR A 46 -19.88 5.70 57.58
CA THR A 46 -20.06 4.27 57.25
C THR A 46 -18.76 3.51 57.49
N ARG A 47 -18.89 2.30 58.04
CA ARG A 47 -17.76 1.43 58.41
C ARG A 47 -17.70 0.25 57.46
N HIS A 48 -16.54 0.03 56.84
CA HIS A 48 -16.28 -1.13 56.00
C HIS A 48 -15.21 -2.02 56.63
N ASN A 49 -15.42 -3.33 56.53
CA ASN A 49 -14.48 -4.34 57.03
C ASN A 49 -13.29 -4.47 56.09
N VAL A 50 -12.12 -4.75 56.66
CA VAL A 50 -10.87 -4.90 55.92
C VAL A 50 -10.41 -6.36 56.02
N ASN A 51 -10.05 -6.93 54.88
CA ASN A 51 -9.50 -8.28 54.75
C ASN A 51 -7.99 -8.20 54.57
N LEU A 52 -7.25 -9.04 55.31
CA LEU A 52 -5.82 -9.22 55.13
C LEU A 52 -5.57 -10.28 54.05
N VAL A 53 -4.84 -9.92 52.99
CA VAL A 53 -4.66 -10.75 51.79
C VAL A 53 -3.43 -11.64 51.87
N ASN A 54 -2.32 -11.17 52.46
CA ASN A 54 -1.05 -11.91 52.52
C ASN A 54 -0.82 -12.62 53.88
N ASN A 55 -1.88 -13.19 54.47
CA ASN A 55 -1.82 -13.79 55.81
C ASN A 55 -0.99 -15.09 55.86
N GLU A 56 -0.78 -15.76 54.74
CA GLU A 56 0.08 -16.92 54.56
C GLU A 56 1.55 -16.62 54.91
N GLN A 57 1.96 -15.35 54.83
CA GLN A 57 3.29 -14.89 55.24
C GLN A 57 3.41 -14.77 56.77
N GLY A 58 2.35 -15.05 57.52
CA GLY A 58 2.25 -14.98 58.97
C GLY A 58 1.97 -13.57 59.50
N THR A 59 1.45 -13.45 60.71
CA THR A 59 1.06 -12.17 61.32
C THR A 59 2.02 -11.64 62.38
N VAL A 60 3.13 -12.34 62.62
CA VAL A 60 4.17 -11.92 63.57
C VAL A 60 5.17 -11.00 62.88
N VAL A 61 5.46 -9.88 63.54
CA VAL A 61 6.53 -8.93 63.18
C VAL A 61 7.66 -9.07 64.21
N PRO A 62 8.84 -9.56 63.81
CA PRO A 62 9.99 -9.70 64.70
C PRO A 62 10.43 -8.38 65.36
N PRO A 63 11.22 -8.42 66.45
CA PRO A 63 11.76 -7.22 67.06
C PRO A 63 12.59 -6.39 66.08
N ARG A 64 12.42 -5.07 66.09
CA ARG A 64 13.21 -4.12 65.28
C ARG A 64 13.15 -4.33 63.77
N THR A 65 12.15 -5.04 63.26
CA THR A 65 11.95 -5.25 61.82
C THR A 65 10.67 -4.60 61.33
N THR A 66 10.54 -4.49 60.01
CA THR A 66 9.32 -4.07 59.31
C THR A 66 8.72 -5.26 58.60
N LYS A 67 7.39 -5.35 58.59
CA LYS A 67 6.64 -6.29 57.77
C LYS A 67 5.52 -5.57 57.02
N THR A 68 5.37 -5.89 55.74
CA THR A 68 4.30 -5.37 54.89
C THR A 68 3.07 -6.26 54.97
N PHE A 69 1.91 -5.65 55.15
CA PHE A 69 0.60 -6.29 55.08
C PHE A 69 -0.21 -5.68 53.93
N ILE A 70 -0.91 -6.53 53.19
CA ILE A 70 -1.76 -6.13 52.04
C ILE A 70 -3.21 -6.28 52.46
N PHE A 71 -3.98 -5.21 52.32
CA PHE A 71 -5.36 -5.15 52.76
C PHE A 71 -6.30 -4.85 51.60
N THR A 72 -7.50 -5.42 51.66
CA THR A 72 -8.61 -5.09 50.75
C THR A 72 -9.90 -4.81 51.51
N SER A 73 -10.79 -4.00 50.95
CA SER A 73 -12.11 -3.70 51.51
C SER A 73 -13.09 -3.36 50.38
N MET A 74 -14.31 -3.90 50.44
CA MET A 74 -15.38 -3.52 49.51
C MET A 74 -16.06 -2.25 50.00
N VAL A 75 -16.14 -1.26 49.12
CA VAL A 75 -16.73 0.06 49.36
C VAL A 75 -17.71 0.42 48.25
N ASP A 76 -18.56 1.41 48.49
CA ASP A 76 -19.58 1.85 47.52
C ASP A 76 -18.95 2.45 46.24
N ASP A 77 -19.63 2.29 45.11
CA ASP A 77 -19.13 2.67 43.77
C ASP A 77 -18.91 4.19 43.60
N GLU A 78 -19.65 5.00 44.33
CA GLU A 78 -19.59 6.47 44.25
C GLU A 78 -18.47 7.08 45.10
N LEU A 79 -17.80 6.28 45.94
CA LEU A 79 -16.79 6.79 46.87
C LEU A 79 -15.49 7.15 46.16
N LYS A 80 -14.98 8.35 46.45
CA LYS A 80 -13.62 8.76 46.06
C LYS A 80 -12.63 8.38 47.15
N LEU A 81 -11.35 8.24 46.78
CA LEU A 81 -10.27 7.99 47.74
C LEU A 81 -10.24 9.02 48.88
N SER A 82 -10.48 10.30 48.59
CA SER A 82 -10.49 11.37 49.59
C SER A 82 -11.67 11.30 50.55
N ASP A 83 -12.69 10.48 50.28
CA ASP A 83 -13.80 10.23 51.19
C ASP A 83 -13.49 9.13 52.21
N ILE A 84 -12.34 8.45 52.05
CA ILE A 84 -11.93 7.32 52.87
C ILE A 84 -10.89 7.74 53.90
N SER A 85 -11.06 7.22 55.11
CA SER A 85 -10.06 7.25 56.16
C SER A 85 -9.83 5.87 56.75
N LEU A 86 -8.60 5.60 57.15
CA LEU A 86 -8.15 4.32 57.67
C LEU A 86 -7.91 4.45 59.17
N GLN A 87 -8.76 3.80 59.96
CA GLN A 87 -8.67 3.76 61.41
C GLN A 87 -7.90 2.51 61.86
N VAL A 88 -6.92 2.72 62.73
CA VAL A 88 -6.09 1.66 63.32
C VAL A 88 -6.65 1.34 64.69
N ILE A 89 -6.88 0.06 64.95
CA ILE A 89 -7.52 -0.42 66.16
C ILE A 89 -6.67 -1.53 66.77
N ARG A 90 -6.60 -1.55 68.10
CA ARG A 90 -6.02 -2.64 68.87
C ARG A 90 -7.07 -3.23 69.79
N TRP A 91 -7.05 -4.55 69.96
CA TRP A 91 -7.80 -5.22 71.02
C TRP A 91 -7.31 -4.76 72.40
N ASN A 92 -8.22 -4.22 73.20
CA ASN A 92 -8.01 -3.83 74.57
C ASN A 92 -9.18 -4.31 75.42
N PHE A 93 -8.99 -5.44 76.11
CA PHE A 93 -10.03 -6.09 76.91
C PHE A 93 -10.50 -5.28 78.13
N SER A 94 -9.87 -4.13 78.41
CA SER A 94 -10.28 -3.20 79.47
C SER A 94 -11.18 -2.05 78.96
N MET A 95 -11.42 -1.96 77.65
CA MET A 95 -12.26 -0.91 77.02
C MET A 95 -13.65 -1.45 76.66
N PRO A 96 -14.69 -0.59 76.58
CA PRO A 96 -15.98 -0.97 76.00
C PRO A 96 -15.81 -1.52 74.58
N ASN A 97 -16.52 -2.60 74.26
CA ASN A 97 -16.41 -3.33 72.98
C ASN A 97 -15.01 -3.90 72.69
N TYR A 98 -14.11 -3.87 73.68
CA TYR A 98 -12.73 -4.34 73.60
C TYR A 98 -11.87 -3.65 72.53
N GLU A 99 -12.27 -2.48 72.03
CA GLU A 99 -11.56 -1.75 70.97
C GLU A 99 -10.87 -0.49 71.51
N GLN A 100 -9.59 -0.32 71.19
CA GLN A 100 -8.86 0.93 71.38
C GLN A 100 -8.42 1.47 70.01
N SER A 101 -8.95 2.64 69.61
CA SER A 101 -8.44 3.35 68.44
C SER A 101 -7.05 3.91 68.73
N LEU A 102 -6.09 3.59 67.86
CA LEU A 102 -4.71 4.08 67.95
C LEU A 102 -4.48 5.32 67.08
N GLY A 103 -5.39 5.60 66.15
CA GLY A 103 -5.34 6.74 65.25
C GLY A 103 -6.17 6.51 63.99
N THR A 104 -6.37 7.59 63.24
CA THR A 104 -7.05 7.58 61.94
C THR A 104 -6.21 8.38 60.95
N MET A 105 -6.06 7.86 59.74
CA MET A 105 -5.39 8.54 58.63
C MET A 105 -6.40 8.86 57.54
N SER A 106 -6.51 10.13 57.16
CA SER A 106 -7.32 10.55 56.02
C SER A 106 -6.47 10.58 54.75
N ILE A 107 -7.07 10.22 53.62
CA ILE A 107 -6.42 10.32 52.32
C ILE A 107 -6.63 11.74 51.79
N SER A 108 -5.55 12.39 51.38
CA SER A 108 -5.60 13.75 50.84
C SER A 108 -6.33 13.79 49.49
N GLU A 109 -7.04 14.87 49.20
CA GLU A 109 -7.59 15.13 47.85
C GLU A 109 -6.52 15.23 46.77
N ALA A 110 -5.27 15.56 47.13
CA ALA A 110 -4.15 15.62 46.19
C ALA A 110 -3.51 14.24 45.92
N TYR A 111 -3.95 13.18 46.61
CA TYR A 111 -3.38 11.85 46.44
C TYR A 111 -3.89 11.22 45.13
N ASN A 112 -2.97 10.91 44.21
CA ASN A 112 -3.24 10.20 42.97
C ASN A 112 -2.41 8.91 42.92
N PRO A 113 -3.03 7.72 42.86
CA PRO A 113 -2.30 6.46 42.77
C PRO A 113 -1.73 6.18 41.37
N SER A 114 -2.14 6.94 40.35
CA SER A 114 -1.70 6.75 38.97
C SER A 114 -0.33 7.39 38.72
N VAL A 115 0.56 6.65 38.06
CA VAL A 115 1.91 7.13 37.68
C VAL A 115 1.95 7.56 36.21
N PRO A 116 2.83 8.50 35.82
CA PRO A 116 3.03 8.87 34.41
C PRO A 116 3.64 7.74 33.58
N TRP A 117 3.24 7.68 32.29
CA TRP A 117 3.65 6.65 31.30
C TRP A 117 5.16 6.35 31.28
N GLN A 118 6.00 7.38 31.16
CA GLN A 118 7.46 7.23 31.05
C GLN A 118 8.19 7.08 32.40
N ILE A 119 7.54 7.46 33.52
CA ILE A 119 8.12 7.35 34.86
C ILE A 119 7.88 5.96 35.45
N GLY A 120 6.68 5.43 35.22
CA GLY A 120 6.32 4.08 35.64
C GLY A 120 6.28 3.88 37.14
N LYS A 121 6.32 2.60 37.57
CA LYS A 121 6.29 2.20 38.98
C LYS A 121 7.22 1.02 39.24
N GLU A 122 7.92 1.07 40.35
CA GLU A 122 8.69 -0.07 40.87
C GLU A 122 7.80 -1.01 41.68
N ILE A 123 7.80 -2.29 41.31
CA ILE A 123 7.10 -3.37 42.00
C ILE A 123 8.14 -4.37 42.49
N VAL A 124 8.07 -4.74 43.77
CA VAL A 124 8.96 -5.76 44.34
C VAL A 124 8.38 -7.15 44.06
N ILE A 125 9.08 -7.94 43.25
CA ILE A 125 8.70 -9.29 42.87
C ILE A 125 9.79 -10.24 43.35
N ALA A 126 9.42 -11.22 44.19
CA ALA A 126 10.37 -12.17 44.80
C ALA A 126 11.62 -11.48 45.41
N ASN A 127 11.40 -10.40 46.18
CA ASN A 127 12.42 -9.54 46.79
C ASN A 127 13.34 -8.79 45.81
N SER A 128 13.03 -8.75 44.52
CA SER A 128 13.76 -7.98 43.52
C SER A 128 12.91 -6.80 43.03
N PRO A 129 13.45 -5.57 43.02
CA PRO A 129 12.76 -4.41 42.49
C PRO A 129 12.72 -4.47 40.95
N VAL A 130 11.53 -4.47 40.38
CA VAL A 130 11.31 -4.40 38.92
C VAL A 130 10.56 -3.11 38.60
N LEU A 131 11.18 -2.25 37.80
CA LEU A 131 10.58 -1.01 37.32
C LEU A 131 9.76 -1.31 36.06
N PHE A 132 8.45 -1.04 36.12
CA PHE A 132 7.56 -1.10 34.97
C PHE A 132 7.34 0.30 34.42
N THR A 133 7.72 0.55 33.18
CA THR A 133 7.45 1.79 32.45
C THR A 133 6.66 1.50 31.18
N GLY A 134 5.94 2.49 30.68
CA GLY A 134 5.36 2.41 29.36
C GLY A 134 6.38 2.66 28.26
N GLU A 135 6.32 1.89 27.18
CA GLU A 135 7.20 1.98 26.02
C GLU A 135 6.42 2.48 24.80
N ARG A 136 5.38 1.74 24.38
CA ARG A 136 4.55 2.07 23.22
C ARG A 136 3.05 1.98 23.52
N TYR A 137 2.27 2.90 22.96
CA TYR A 137 0.80 2.90 23.04
C TYR A 137 0.23 3.14 21.64
N GLN A 138 -0.62 2.25 21.14
CA GLN A 138 -1.19 2.34 19.80
C GLN A 138 -2.69 2.10 19.82
N VAL A 139 -3.41 2.89 19.03
CA VAL A 139 -4.86 2.76 18.83
C VAL A 139 -5.13 2.64 17.34
N GLY A 140 -5.76 1.54 16.93
CA GLY A 140 -6.26 1.32 15.56
C GLY A 140 -7.79 1.24 15.54
N SER A 141 -8.39 1.41 14.36
CA SER A 141 -9.82 1.15 14.15
C SER A 141 -10.07 -0.32 13.78
N LEU A 142 -11.06 -0.95 14.42
CA LEU A 142 -11.51 -2.33 14.16
C LEU A 142 -13.05 -2.38 14.16
N GLY A 143 -13.67 -2.08 13.00
CA GLY A 143 -15.13 -2.01 12.86
C GLY A 143 -15.76 -0.97 13.81
N GLU A 144 -16.67 -1.41 14.67
CA GLU A 144 -17.33 -0.61 15.73
C GLU A 144 -16.47 -0.42 17.00
N ASN A 145 -15.25 -0.96 17.01
CA ASN A 145 -14.32 -0.88 18.14
C ASN A 145 -13.00 -0.23 17.74
N TYR A 146 -12.23 0.17 18.74
CA TYR A 146 -10.81 0.43 18.71
C TYR A 146 -10.03 -0.84 19.09
N ASP A 147 -8.93 -1.10 18.40
CA ASP A 147 -7.89 -2.05 18.81
C ASP A 147 -6.79 -1.28 19.54
N VAL A 148 -6.56 -1.57 20.81
CA VAL A 148 -5.61 -0.86 21.66
C VAL A 148 -4.45 -1.78 21.99
N LYS A 149 -3.23 -1.39 21.63
CA LYS A 149 -1.99 -2.10 21.97
C LYS A 149 -1.12 -1.29 22.89
N ILE A 150 -0.53 -1.96 23.86
CA ILE A 150 0.28 -1.36 24.89
C ILE A 150 1.54 -2.23 25.03
N GLU A 151 2.70 -1.60 25.03
CA GLU A 151 3.96 -2.25 25.39
C GLU A 151 4.49 -1.63 26.67
N LEU A 152 4.71 -2.48 27.67
CA LEU A 152 5.41 -2.12 28.89
C LEU A 152 6.83 -2.67 28.85
N ASN A 153 7.77 -1.89 29.37
CA ASN A 153 9.10 -2.35 29.70
C ASN A 153 9.17 -2.74 31.18
N ALA A 154 9.65 -3.93 31.47
CA ALA A 154 9.99 -4.39 32.81
C ALA A 154 11.52 -4.44 32.98
N PHE A 155 12.07 -3.51 33.76
CA PHE A 155 13.51 -3.43 34.05
C PHE A 155 13.83 -3.93 35.46
N ASN A 156 14.63 -4.99 35.55
CA ASN A 156 14.97 -5.60 36.83
C ASN A 156 16.20 -4.94 37.47
N LYS A 157 15.98 -4.13 38.51
CA LYS A 157 17.04 -3.50 39.32
C LYS A 157 17.62 -4.44 40.39
N GLY A 158 17.10 -5.66 40.48
CA GLY A 158 17.56 -6.70 41.39
C GLY A 158 18.82 -7.43 40.91
N LYS A 159 19.31 -8.33 41.77
CA LYS A 159 20.50 -9.15 41.51
C LYS A 159 20.19 -10.55 40.96
N PHE A 160 18.91 -10.91 40.90
CA PHE A 160 18.45 -12.24 40.52
C PHE A 160 17.41 -12.15 39.41
N THR A 161 17.35 -13.17 38.56
CA THR A 161 16.30 -13.28 37.53
C THR A 161 14.93 -13.33 38.21
N VAL A 162 13.99 -12.57 37.66
CA VAL A 162 12.62 -12.48 38.16
C VAL A 162 11.67 -13.06 37.12
N GLN A 163 10.77 -13.93 37.56
CA GLN A 163 9.59 -14.31 36.80
C GLN A 163 8.48 -13.31 37.13
N VAL A 164 8.00 -12.57 36.13
CA VAL A 164 6.83 -11.70 36.30
C VAL A 164 5.62 -12.59 36.62
N PRO A 165 4.86 -12.31 37.71
CA PRO A 165 3.65 -13.07 38.03
C PRO A 165 2.62 -12.96 36.91
N ASN A 166 1.69 -13.91 36.88
CA ASN A 166 0.54 -13.83 35.99
C ASN A 166 -0.43 -12.73 36.48
N TYR A 167 -0.18 -11.50 36.04
CA TYR A 167 -1.03 -10.36 36.30
C TYR A 167 -2.24 -10.34 35.37
N SER A 168 -3.35 -9.81 35.88
CA SER A 168 -4.47 -9.40 35.05
C SER A 168 -4.31 -7.93 34.70
N TYR A 169 -4.66 -7.57 33.46
CA TYR A 169 -4.50 -6.22 32.93
C TYR A 169 -5.87 -5.68 32.53
N TYR A 170 -6.11 -4.39 32.81
CA TYR A 170 -7.34 -3.71 32.45
C TYR A 170 -7.06 -2.30 31.97
N ILE A 171 -7.81 -1.83 30.97
CA ILE A 171 -7.88 -0.40 30.64
C ILE A 171 -9.08 0.18 31.40
N GLN A 172 -8.85 1.21 32.19
CA GLN A 172 -9.86 1.92 32.96
C GLN A 172 -10.08 3.32 32.37
N THR A 173 -11.34 3.69 32.15
CA THR A 173 -11.75 5.02 31.70
C THR A 173 -11.90 6.00 32.87
N GLU A 174 -12.07 7.30 32.58
CA GLU A 174 -12.37 8.31 33.61
C GLU A 174 -13.68 7.99 34.38
N ASP A 175 -14.68 7.46 33.68
CA ASP A 175 -15.96 7.02 34.25
C ASP A 175 -15.91 5.63 34.92
N ALA A 176 -14.71 5.13 35.21
CA ALA A 176 -14.47 3.86 35.90
C ALA A 176 -14.97 2.59 35.17
N LEU A 177 -15.23 2.67 33.86
CA LEU A 177 -15.43 1.47 33.04
C LEU A 177 -14.11 0.73 32.88
N VAL A 178 -14.16 -0.61 32.95
CA VAL A 178 -12.98 -1.47 32.85
C VAL A 178 -13.08 -2.42 31.65
N TYR A 179 -12.08 -2.38 30.79
CA TYR A 179 -11.95 -3.24 29.61
C TYR A 179 -10.83 -4.25 29.85
N PRO A 180 -11.06 -5.55 29.63
CA PRO A 180 -10.03 -6.56 29.81
C PRO A 180 -8.91 -6.38 28.78
N VAL A 181 -7.68 -6.61 29.21
CA VAL A 181 -6.49 -6.55 28.37
C VAL A 181 -5.83 -7.92 28.40
N THR A 182 -5.51 -8.45 27.23
CA THR A 182 -4.85 -9.74 27.06
C THR A 182 -3.36 -9.50 26.89
N GLN A 183 -2.53 -10.31 27.57
CA GLN A 183 -1.10 -10.35 27.31
C GLN A 183 -0.80 -11.26 26.12
N ASN A 184 -0.03 -10.77 25.16
CA ASN A 184 0.45 -11.53 24.03
C ASN A 184 1.82 -12.17 24.37
N GLY A 185 1.97 -13.48 24.11
CA GLY A 185 3.21 -14.23 24.34
C GLY A 185 3.21 -15.07 25.63
N GLU A 186 4.36 -15.69 25.92
CA GLU A 186 4.56 -16.55 27.09
C GLU A 186 4.91 -15.75 28.37
N ASP A 187 5.10 -16.49 29.47
CA ASP A 187 5.55 -16.00 30.77
C ASP A 187 6.84 -15.15 30.69
N VAL A 188 6.81 -13.92 31.24
CA VAL A 188 7.91 -12.95 31.10
C VAL A 188 8.98 -13.12 32.18
N LYS A 189 10.22 -13.41 31.75
CA LYS A 189 11.41 -13.52 32.61
C LYS A 189 12.35 -12.35 32.40
N VAL A 190 12.67 -11.65 33.49
CA VAL A 190 13.55 -10.46 33.46
C VAL A 190 14.89 -10.79 34.12
N LEU A 191 15.97 -10.76 33.35
CA LEU A 191 17.33 -10.99 33.84
C LEU A 191 17.81 -9.85 34.76
N PRO A 192 18.77 -10.09 35.67
CA PRO A 192 19.33 -9.03 36.51
C PRO A 192 19.90 -7.89 35.67
N ASN A 193 19.54 -6.65 35.99
CA ASN A 193 19.95 -5.45 35.25
C ASN A 193 19.63 -5.52 33.74
N GLY A 194 18.60 -6.27 33.37
CA GLY A 194 18.07 -6.37 32.02
C GLY A 194 16.62 -5.86 31.94
N ASP A 195 16.20 -5.56 30.73
CA ASP A 195 14.85 -5.22 30.34
C ASP A 195 14.13 -6.41 29.68
N SER A 196 12.80 -6.38 29.69
CA SER A 196 11.95 -7.31 28.96
C SER A 196 10.63 -6.63 28.64
N ARG A 197 10.12 -6.88 27.43
CA ARG A 197 8.88 -6.29 26.95
C ARG A 197 7.67 -7.15 27.30
N ILE A 198 6.58 -6.49 27.68
CA ILE A 198 5.27 -7.10 27.90
C ILE A 198 4.33 -6.48 26.88
N SER A 199 3.87 -7.30 25.93
CA SER A 199 2.93 -6.89 24.89
C SER A 199 1.50 -7.16 25.34
N LEU A 200 0.66 -6.15 25.27
CA LEU A 200 -0.72 -6.16 25.75
C LEU A 200 -1.66 -5.67 24.65
N GLN A 201 -2.86 -6.24 24.57
CA GLN A 201 -3.88 -5.89 23.58
C GLN A 201 -5.28 -5.89 24.19
N SER A 202 -6.13 -4.95 23.77
CA SER A 202 -7.52 -4.82 24.20
C SER A 202 -8.41 -4.30 23.08
N THR A 203 -9.71 -4.51 23.21
CA THR A 203 -10.72 -4.02 22.27
C THR A 203 -11.70 -3.13 23.03
N ILE A 204 -11.85 -1.88 22.59
CA ILE A 204 -12.67 -0.86 23.26
C ILE A 204 -13.71 -0.33 22.28
N PRO A 205 -15.01 -0.27 22.61
CA PRO A 205 -16.02 0.31 21.71
C PRO A 205 -15.73 1.74 21.29
N LYS A 206 -16.06 2.11 20.05
CA LYS A 206 -15.85 3.49 19.53
C LYS A 206 -16.65 4.57 20.26
N THR A 207 -17.64 4.17 21.05
CA THR A 207 -18.43 5.05 21.92
C THR A 207 -17.66 5.54 23.15
N VAL A 208 -16.48 4.99 23.42
CA VAL A 208 -15.66 5.30 24.60
C VAL A 208 -14.68 6.42 24.28
N ASP A 209 -14.58 7.38 25.19
CA ASP A 209 -13.56 8.43 25.16
C ASP A 209 -12.20 7.87 25.57
N LEU A 210 -11.19 8.03 24.70
CA LEU A 210 -9.83 7.51 24.89
C LEU A 210 -8.87 8.53 25.52
N THR A 211 -9.31 9.75 25.83
CA THR A 211 -8.42 10.83 26.30
C THR A 211 -7.80 10.54 27.67
N LYS A 212 -8.53 9.91 28.59
CA LYS A 212 -8.07 9.71 29.97
C LYS A 212 -8.10 8.26 30.40
N LEU A 213 -7.34 7.45 29.68
CA LEU A 213 -7.22 6.03 29.97
C LEU A 213 -6.10 5.73 30.95
N LYS A 214 -6.31 4.68 31.75
CA LYS A 214 -5.30 4.13 32.65
C LYS A 214 -5.16 2.64 32.40
N LEU A 215 -3.94 2.15 32.33
CA LEU A 215 -3.68 0.72 32.44
C LEU A 215 -3.55 0.35 33.93
N VAL A 216 -4.35 -0.61 34.36
CA VAL A 216 -4.34 -1.17 35.71
C VAL A 216 -3.74 -2.57 35.67
N VAL A 217 -2.69 -2.78 36.45
CA VAL A 217 -2.04 -4.09 36.63
C VAL A 217 -2.48 -4.68 37.96
N VAL A 218 -3.10 -5.84 37.90
CA VAL A 218 -3.77 -6.49 39.04
C VAL A 218 -3.09 -7.83 39.33
N GLN A 219 -2.71 -8.02 40.60
CA GLN A 219 -2.24 -9.30 41.09
C GLN A 219 -3.39 -10.09 41.70
N ASN A 220 -3.54 -11.33 41.27
CA ASN A 220 -4.55 -12.23 41.79
C ASN A 220 -3.97 -13.03 42.97
N PHE A 221 -4.61 -12.93 44.14
CA PHE A 221 -4.30 -13.67 45.36
C PHE A 221 -5.51 -14.51 45.76
N GLU A 222 -5.53 -15.81 45.44
CA GLU A 222 -6.68 -16.71 45.66
C GLU A 222 -8.04 -16.08 45.31
N GLN A 223 -8.74 -15.49 46.30
CA GLN A 223 -10.07 -14.87 46.18
C GLN A 223 -10.03 -13.33 46.03
N HIS A 224 -8.86 -12.71 45.95
CA HIS A 224 -8.68 -11.26 46.01
C HIS A 224 -7.90 -10.74 44.80
N GLN A 225 -8.42 -9.70 44.16
CA GLN A 225 -7.74 -8.94 43.13
C GLN A 225 -7.09 -7.71 43.80
N VAL A 226 -5.78 -7.56 43.65
CA VAL A 226 -5.03 -6.45 44.28
C VAL A 226 -4.33 -5.65 43.20
N PRO A 227 -4.80 -4.42 42.87
CA PRO A 227 -4.10 -3.55 41.94
C PRO A 227 -2.70 -3.23 42.48
N GLN A 228 -1.67 -3.48 41.68
CA GLN A 228 -0.28 -3.19 42.01
C GLN A 228 0.19 -1.88 41.38
N MET A 229 -0.35 -1.53 40.22
CA MET A 229 0.03 -0.34 39.46
C MET A 229 -1.16 0.21 38.69
N MET A 230 -1.26 1.53 38.64
CA MET A 230 -2.10 2.28 37.70
C MET A 230 -1.17 3.21 36.95
N ILE A 231 -1.09 3.10 35.63
CA ILE A 231 -0.26 3.97 34.79
C ILE A 231 -1.16 4.70 33.81
N ASN A 232 -1.00 6.03 33.70
CA ASN A 232 -1.76 6.81 32.72
C ASN A 232 -1.28 6.41 31.33
N LEU A 233 -2.22 6.06 30.44
CA LEU A 233 -1.92 5.91 29.02
C LEU A 233 -1.76 7.31 28.39
N PRO A 234 -0.92 7.45 27.35
CA PRO A 234 -0.81 8.70 26.61
C PRO A 234 -2.16 9.12 26.00
N GLU A 235 -2.43 10.43 25.95
CA GLU A 235 -3.60 10.99 25.24
C GLU A 235 -3.52 10.77 23.73
N GLU A 236 -2.30 10.82 23.19
CA GLU A 236 -2.01 10.59 21.78
C GLU A 236 -1.48 9.17 21.56
N SER A 237 -2.11 8.44 20.62
CA SER A 237 -1.57 7.17 20.14
C SER A 237 -0.20 7.42 19.54
N SER A 238 0.78 6.60 19.91
CA SER A 238 2.05 6.46 19.19
C SER A 238 1.84 5.69 17.89
N ALA A 239 0.91 6.13 17.03
CA ALA A 239 1.21 6.05 15.61
C ALA A 239 2.43 6.96 15.45
N VAL A 240 3.49 6.49 14.79
CA VAL A 240 4.54 7.44 14.41
C VAL A 240 3.88 8.39 13.42
N GLU A 241 3.75 9.67 13.81
CA GLU A 241 3.27 10.75 12.95
C GLU A 241 4.08 10.82 11.65
N GLU A 242 3.41 11.30 10.61
CA GLU A 242 3.89 11.65 9.25
C GLU A 242 5.30 11.18 8.91
N VAL A 243 5.42 9.90 8.54
CA VAL A 243 6.67 9.40 8.01
C VAL A 243 6.75 9.69 6.52
N TYR A 244 7.82 10.34 6.09
CA TYR A 244 8.11 10.60 4.67
C TYR A 244 9.02 9.51 4.13
N ASP A 245 8.55 8.82 3.10
CA ASP A 245 9.30 7.92 2.23
C ASP A 245 9.92 6.64 2.89
N GLU A 246 10.32 6.60 4.17
CA GLU A 246 10.95 5.41 4.81
C GLU A 246 10.70 5.29 6.34
N TYR A 247 10.36 4.09 6.83
CA TYR A 247 10.05 3.78 8.23
C TYR A 247 10.67 2.46 8.70
N GLU A 248 11.20 2.40 9.93
CA GLU A 248 11.66 1.15 10.56
C GLU A 248 10.58 0.61 11.52
N TYR A 249 10.23 -0.66 11.37
CA TYR A 249 9.19 -1.33 12.15
C TYR A 249 9.73 -2.56 12.87
N ASP A 250 9.85 -2.46 14.20
CA ASP A 250 10.30 -3.54 15.07
C ASP A 250 9.19 -4.56 15.35
N THR A 251 9.50 -5.84 15.14
CA THR A 251 8.65 -6.97 15.52
C THR A 251 9.43 -8.00 16.32
N VAL A 252 8.73 -9.06 16.76
CA VAL A 252 9.37 -10.23 17.40
C VAL A 252 10.34 -10.98 16.49
N ASP A 253 10.18 -10.86 15.16
CA ASP A 253 11.02 -11.53 14.17
C ASP A 253 12.28 -10.71 13.84
N GLY A 254 12.22 -9.39 14.03
CA GLY A 254 13.30 -8.43 13.76
C GLY A 254 12.77 -7.08 13.27
N THR A 255 13.67 -6.24 12.77
CA THR A 255 13.34 -4.88 12.31
C THR A 255 13.13 -4.86 10.80
N TYR A 256 11.92 -4.55 10.34
CA TYR A 256 11.63 -4.32 8.93
C TYR A 256 11.90 -2.86 8.56
N THR A 257 12.29 -2.62 7.31
CA THR A 257 12.35 -1.28 6.72
C THR A 257 11.29 -1.16 5.64
N ILE A 258 10.40 -0.18 5.77
CA ILE A 258 9.25 0.05 4.87
C ILE A 258 9.51 1.34 4.11
N ILE A 259 9.40 1.33 2.79
CA ILE A 259 9.76 2.48 1.94
C ILE A 259 8.64 2.74 0.94
N ILE A 260 8.11 3.96 0.86
CA ILE A 260 7.29 4.39 -0.28
C ILE A 260 8.24 4.72 -1.43
N LYS A 261 8.15 3.92 -2.51
CA LYS A 261 9.02 4.04 -3.69
C LYS A 261 8.47 5.02 -4.69
N ASN A 262 7.16 4.98 -4.88
CA ASN A 262 6.50 5.72 -5.94
C ASN A 262 5.06 6.04 -5.57
N LEU A 263 4.62 7.23 -5.97
CA LEU A 263 3.25 7.72 -5.83
C LEU A 263 2.81 8.24 -7.19
N GLN A 264 1.76 7.64 -7.75
CA GLN A 264 1.29 7.98 -9.09
C GLN A 264 -0.21 8.23 -9.08
N ARG A 265 -0.63 9.23 -9.85
CA ARG A 265 -2.02 9.42 -10.27
C ARG A 265 -2.08 9.07 -11.75
N LEU A 266 -2.87 8.06 -12.09
CA LEU A 266 -2.87 7.41 -13.38
C LEU A 266 -4.25 7.51 -14.02
N PRO A 267 -4.34 7.85 -15.32
CA PRO A 267 -5.63 8.00 -16.00
C PRO A 267 -6.35 6.65 -16.10
N ASN A 268 -7.67 6.64 -15.87
CA ASN A 268 -8.52 5.46 -16.03
C ASN A 268 -9.95 5.80 -16.48
N ASN A 269 -10.10 6.24 -17.73
CA ASN A 269 -11.40 6.61 -18.31
C ASN A 269 -12.17 7.65 -17.46
N GLU A 270 -13.21 7.23 -16.73
CA GLU A 270 -14.03 8.09 -15.87
C GLU A 270 -13.46 8.26 -14.45
N THR A 271 -12.39 7.54 -14.12
CA THR A 271 -11.68 7.60 -12.84
C THR A 271 -10.20 7.87 -13.05
N ASP A 272 -9.51 8.22 -11.97
CA ASP A 272 -8.07 8.11 -11.88
C ASP A 272 -7.71 7.03 -10.87
N ILE A 273 -6.59 6.35 -11.09
CA ILE A 273 -6.01 5.40 -10.14
C ILE A 273 -4.93 6.10 -9.34
N ILE A 274 -5.09 6.09 -8.03
CA ILE A 274 -4.04 6.43 -7.07
C ILE A 274 -3.26 5.15 -6.78
N SER A 275 -1.99 5.15 -7.18
CA SER A 275 -1.08 4.01 -7.02
C SER A 275 0.02 4.34 -6.03
N VAL A 276 0.19 3.49 -5.02
CA VAL A 276 1.24 3.55 -4.01
C VAL A 276 2.12 2.31 -4.13
N GLU A 277 3.36 2.49 -4.56
CA GLU A 277 4.36 1.43 -4.59
C GLU A 277 5.18 1.44 -3.31
N LEU A 278 5.21 0.31 -2.60
CA LEU A 278 5.84 0.15 -1.30
C LEU A 278 6.83 -1.01 -1.32
N GLU A 279 8.01 -0.78 -0.75
CA GLU A 279 9.05 -1.78 -0.58
C GLU A 279 9.15 -2.18 0.90
N LEU A 280 8.98 -3.47 1.19
CA LEU A 280 9.22 -4.08 2.50
C LEU A 280 10.57 -4.79 2.50
N ALA A 281 11.56 -4.26 3.23
CA ALA A 281 12.95 -4.68 3.17
C ALA A 281 13.48 -5.20 4.51
N ASN A 282 14.49 -6.07 4.43
CA ASN A 282 15.31 -6.48 5.57
C ASN A 282 16.71 -5.89 5.43
N LYS A 283 16.89 -4.64 5.87
CA LYS A 283 18.20 -3.96 5.79
C LYS A 283 19.10 -4.26 6.99
N LEU A 284 18.52 -4.41 8.18
CA LEU A 284 19.24 -4.38 9.45
C LEU A 284 19.56 -5.77 10.04
N ASN A 285 18.76 -6.80 9.76
CA ASN A 285 18.90 -8.10 10.41
C ASN A 285 19.86 -9.00 9.66
N GLU A 286 20.59 -9.86 10.38
CA GLU A 286 21.49 -10.85 9.78
C GLU A 286 20.75 -12.08 9.26
N HIS A 287 19.66 -12.48 9.93
CA HIS A 287 18.80 -13.58 9.50
C HIS A 287 17.69 -13.11 8.56
N ALA A 288 17.08 -14.05 7.84
CA ALA A 288 15.93 -13.76 6.99
C ALA A 288 14.67 -13.53 7.85
N LEU A 289 13.88 -12.53 7.49
CA LEU A 289 12.59 -12.24 8.11
C LEU A 289 11.45 -12.95 7.37
N PRO A 290 10.35 -13.35 8.05
CA PRO A 290 9.14 -13.79 7.36
C PRO A 290 8.54 -12.66 6.51
N ASN A 291 7.62 -13.00 5.60
CA ASN A 291 6.82 -12.00 4.90
C ASN A 291 5.66 -11.53 5.79
N MET A 292 5.14 -10.32 5.52
CA MET A 292 3.96 -9.77 6.18
C MET A 292 2.80 -9.67 5.19
N ASP A 293 1.59 -9.97 5.64
CA ASP A 293 0.39 -9.66 4.85
C ASP A 293 0.04 -8.20 5.11
N LEU A 294 0.17 -7.34 4.10
CA LEU A 294 0.01 -5.89 4.26
C LEU A 294 -1.31 -5.45 3.67
N VAL A 295 -2.05 -4.63 4.43
CA VAL A 295 -3.29 -3.98 4.00
C VAL A 295 -3.17 -2.48 4.26
N ALA A 296 -3.93 -1.67 3.53
CA ALA A 296 -3.86 -0.22 3.66
C ALA A 296 -5.26 0.42 3.70
N SER A 297 -5.34 1.60 4.31
CA SER A 297 -6.42 2.55 4.08
C SER A 297 -5.84 3.87 3.57
N ILE A 298 -6.60 4.57 2.72
CA ILE A 298 -6.18 5.83 2.10
C ILE A 298 -7.20 6.91 2.47
N GLU A 299 -6.70 8.06 2.89
CA GLU A 299 -7.48 9.25 3.15
C GLU A 299 -6.92 10.42 2.34
N MET A 300 -7.78 11.23 1.74
CA MET A 300 -7.40 12.43 0.99
C MET A 300 -8.12 13.64 1.58
N ASP A 301 -7.37 14.63 2.07
CA ASP A 301 -7.92 15.80 2.77
C ASP A 301 -8.95 15.47 3.87
N ASN A 302 -8.70 14.39 4.62
CA ASN A 302 -9.57 13.82 5.67
C ASN A 302 -10.82 13.07 5.17
N ILE A 303 -10.92 12.78 3.87
CA ILE A 303 -11.95 11.92 3.31
C ILE A 303 -11.36 10.52 3.15
N ALA A 304 -11.86 9.56 3.92
CA ALA A 304 -11.46 8.16 3.80
C ALA A 304 -12.10 7.52 2.57
N LEU A 305 -11.29 6.80 1.78
CA LEU A 305 -11.78 5.91 0.73
C LEU A 305 -12.35 4.63 1.35
N GLU A 306 -13.32 4.00 0.68
CA GLU A 306 -13.88 2.75 1.18
C GLU A 306 -12.84 1.62 1.05
N PRO A 307 -12.68 0.73 2.05
CA PRO A 307 -11.66 -0.31 2.00
C PRO A 307 -11.77 -1.25 0.79
N SER A 308 -12.98 -1.46 0.26
CA SER A 308 -13.20 -2.27 -0.94
C SER A 308 -12.68 -1.63 -2.23
N GLU A 309 -12.41 -0.32 -2.20
CA GLU A 309 -11.87 0.43 -3.34
C GLU A 309 -10.34 0.36 -3.39
N ILE A 310 -9.69 -0.24 -2.37
CA ILE A 310 -8.23 -0.33 -2.26
C ILE A 310 -7.79 -1.77 -2.52
N GLU A 311 -7.14 -2.00 -3.66
CA GLU A 311 -6.55 -3.28 -4.01
C GLU A 311 -5.06 -3.30 -3.69
N GLY A 312 -4.65 -4.15 -2.74
CA GLY A 312 -3.25 -4.38 -2.39
C GLY A 312 -2.72 -5.67 -2.99
N VAL A 313 -1.69 -5.58 -3.83
CA VAL A 313 -1.07 -6.73 -4.50
C VAL A 313 0.41 -6.82 -4.15
N ARG A 314 0.84 -8.00 -3.71
CA ARG A 314 2.26 -8.33 -3.55
C ARG A 314 2.82 -8.84 -4.87
N LEU A 315 3.90 -8.24 -5.36
CA LEU A 315 4.50 -8.60 -6.64
C LEU A 315 5.45 -9.81 -6.56
N ASP A 316 6.09 -10.03 -5.41
CA ASP A 316 7.02 -11.13 -5.21
C ASP A 316 6.36 -12.34 -4.52
N ASN A 317 6.81 -13.54 -4.87
CA ASN A 317 6.34 -14.81 -4.29
C ASN A 317 7.31 -15.39 -3.23
N ASN A 318 8.26 -14.60 -2.74
CA ASN A 318 9.23 -15.07 -1.76
C ASN A 318 8.56 -15.30 -0.40
N LEU A 319 8.88 -16.44 0.23
CA LEU A 319 8.37 -16.80 1.56
C LEU A 319 9.09 -16.07 2.70
N ASN A 320 10.28 -15.51 2.43
CA ASN A 320 11.07 -14.76 3.41
C ASN A 320 11.91 -13.66 2.74
N ILE A 321 12.35 -12.69 3.55
CA ILE A 321 13.13 -11.54 3.15
C ILE A 321 14.54 -11.69 3.73
N LYS A 322 15.49 -12.12 2.89
CA LYS A 322 16.91 -12.22 3.28
C LYS A 322 17.51 -10.84 3.54
N LYS A 323 18.61 -10.79 4.28
CA LYS A 323 19.38 -9.55 4.48
C LYS A 323 19.71 -8.88 3.15
N GLY A 324 19.40 -7.60 3.04
CA GLY A 324 19.64 -6.77 1.85
C GLY A 324 18.61 -6.96 0.74
N ASN A 325 17.63 -7.84 0.90
CA ASN A 325 16.54 -8.03 -0.05
C ASN A 325 15.26 -7.32 0.44
N SER A 326 14.31 -7.21 -0.47
CA SER A 326 12.99 -6.65 -0.26
C SER A 326 11.90 -7.40 -1.03
N ILE A 327 10.66 -7.05 -0.71
CA ILE A 327 9.43 -7.46 -1.39
C ILE A 327 8.67 -6.19 -1.76
N THR A 328 8.15 -6.13 -2.99
CA THR A 328 7.35 -4.99 -3.44
C THR A 328 5.84 -5.26 -3.33
N TYR A 329 5.11 -4.25 -2.87
CA TYR A 329 3.65 -4.15 -2.83
C TYR A 329 3.20 -2.97 -3.68
N VAL A 330 2.05 -3.11 -4.35
CA VAL A 330 1.36 -2.02 -5.03
C VAL A 330 -0.05 -1.95 -4.46
N PHE A 331 -0.45 -0.76 -4.01
CA PHE A 331 -1.81 -0.47 -3.57
C PHE A 331 -2.45 0.51 -4.55
N ASN A 332 -3.54 0.09 -5.18
CA ASN A 332 -4.30 0.91 -6.12
C ASN A 332 -5.66 1.27 -5.54
N ALA A 333 -6.09 2.51 -5.72
CA ALA A 333 -7.44 2.96 -5.41
C ALA A 333 -7.99 3.84 -6.53
N GLU A 334 -9.25 3.62 -6.91
CA GLU A 334 -9.93 4.48 -7.89
C GLU A 334 -10.54 5.71 -7.20
N ILE A 335 -10.38 6.87 -7.83
CA ILE A 335 -11.04 8.12 -7.45
C ILE A 335 -11.70 8.75 -8.69
N PRO A 336 -12.78 9.54 -8.54
CA PRO A 336 -13.29 10.32 -9.66
C PRO A 336 -12.18 11.19 -10.28
N TYR A 337 -12.09 11.27 -11.62
CA TYR A 337 -11.01 12.02 -12.28
C TYR A 337 -10.99 13.51 -11.93
N ASN A 338 -12.13 14.07 -11.52
CA ASN A 338 -12.28 15.47 -11.10
C ASN A 338 -12.07 15.67 -9.59
N PHE A 339 -11.67 14.63 -8.86
CA PHE A 339 -11.35 14.74 -7.45
C PHE A 339 -10.00 15.45 -7.28
N GLU A 340 -10.03 16.55 -6.55
CA GLU A 340 -8.85 17.35 -6.19
C GLU A 340 -8.53 17.11 -4.72
N PHE A 341 -7.25 16.97 -4.40
CA PHE A 341 -6.78 16.88 -3.03
C PHE A 341 -5.41 17.56 -2.89
N GLU A 342 -5.11 18.09 -1.71
CA GLU A 342 -3.80 18.67 -1.38
C GLU A 342 -2.90 17.67 -0.67
N GLN A 343 -3.48 16.83 0.20
CA GLN A 343 -2.76 15.90 1.05
C GLN A 343 -3.39 14.50 1.01
N MET A 344 -2.54 13.48 0.94
CA MET A 344 -2.93 12.06 1.03
C MET A 344 -2.27 11.43 2.27
N ARG A 345 -3.07 10.74 3.09
CA ARG A 345 -2.61 9.86 4.17
C ARG A 345 -2.78 8.41 3.77
N PHE A 346 -1.68 7.67 3.76
CA PHE A 346 -1.62 6.24 3.52
C PHE A 346 -1.35 5.52 4.84
N ASN A 347 -2.36 4.86 5.39
CA ASN A 347 -2.25 4.11 6.64
C ASN A 347 -1.96 2.65 6.32
N LEU A 348 -0.78 2.17 6.71
CA LEU A 348 -0.34 0.80 6.49
C LEU A 348 -0.59 -0.05 7.74
N SER A 349 -1.09 -1.27 7.54
CA SER A 349 -1.30 -2.25 8.61
C SER A 349 -0.88 -3.66 8.17
N GLU A 350 -0.52 -4.48 9.13
CA GLU A 350 -0.26 -5.91 8.96
C GLU A 350 -1.52 -6.71 9.28
N LYS A 351 -1.98 -7.54 8.35
CA LYS A 351 -3.06 -8.50 8.58
C LYS A 351 -2.50 -9.77 9.21
N ARG A 352 -3.08 -10.18 10.35
CA ARG A 352 -2.79 -11.46 11.01
C ARG A 352 -4.10 -12.17 11.30
N GLY A 353 -4.43 -13.17 10.48
CA GLY A 353 -5.75 -13.80 10.48
C GLY A 353 -6.84 -12.80 10.06
N GLU A 354 -7.86 -12.63 10.90
CA GLU A 354 -8.96 -11.68 10.66
C GLU A 354 -8.69 -10.27 11.24
N SER A 355 -7.58 -10.07 11.95
CA SER A 355 -7.25 -8.81 12.61
C SER A 355 -6.18 -8.04 11.85
N SER A 356 -6.28 -6.71 11.85
CA SER A 356 -5.31 -5.81 11.22
C SER A 356 -4.57 -4.99 12.28
N TYR A 357 -3.26 -4.87 12.12
CA TYR A 357 -2.34 -4.30 13.10
C TYR A 357 -1.63 -3.09 12.48
N ALA A 358 -1.96 -1.88 12.91
CA ALA A 358 -1.35 -0.65 12.39
C ALA A 358 0.19 -0.67 12.48
N ILE A 359 0.85 -0.25 11.40
CA ILE A 359 2.31 -0.16 11.28
C ILE A 359 2.77 1.30 11.27
N ALA A 360 2.31 2.06 10.28
CA ALA A 360 2.73 3.44 10.03
C ALA A 360 1.68 4.21 9.22
N THR A 361 1.70 5.53 9.35
CA THR A 361 0.93 6.45 8.51
C THR A 361 1.90 7.33 7.74
N PHE A 362 1.80 7.30 6.42
CA PHE A 362 2.59 8.12 5.52
C PHE A 362 1.74 9.27 5.00
N THR A 363 2.22 10.49 5.17
CA THR A 363 1.51 11.68 4.71
C THR A 363 2.28 12.32 3.57
N ASN A 364 1.61 12.53 2.44
CA ASN A 364 2.23 12.99 1.21
C ASN A 364 1.40 14.12 0.58
N ASP A 365 2.09 15.19 0.20
CA ASP A 365 1.49 16.25 -0.60
C ASP A 365 1.20 15.76 -2.02
N VAL A 366 0.16 16.32 -2.66
CA VAL A 366 -0.18 16.05 -4.06
C VAL A 366 1.00 16.28 -5.01
N SER A 367 1.92 17.18 -4.65
CA SER A 367 3.14 17.45 -5.43
C SER A 367 4.10 16.25 -5.55
N LYS A 368 3.98 15.23 -4.68
CA LYS A 368 4.75 13.98 -4.76
C LYS A 368 4.23 13.03 -5.84
N PHE A 369 2.98 13.19 -6.27
CA PHE A 369 2.39 12.37 -7.32
C PHE A 369 2.92 12.83 -8.67
N LYS A 370 3.84 12.06 -9.25
CA LYS A 370 4.50 12.39 -10.51
C LYS A 370 4.62 11.16 -11.40
N LEU A 371 4.54 11.40 -12.70
CA LEU A 371 4.91 10.43 -13.71
C LEU A 371 6.25 10.83 -14.29
N ASP A 372 7.22 9.94 -14.14
CA ASP A 372 8.55 10.16 -14.68
C ASP A 372 8.51 10.08 -16.19
N LYS A 373 9.14 11.08 -16.83
CA LYS A 373 9.32 11.12 -18.28
C LYS A 373 10.61 10.40 -18.66
N VAL A 374 10.50 9.37 -19.50
CA VAL A 374 11.60 8.48 -19.87
C VAL A 374 11.61 8.21 -21.37
N SER A 375 12.80 7.92 -21.92
CA SER A 375 12.94 7.49 -23.33
C SER A 375 12.73 5.98 -23.50
N ALA A 376 12.85 5.20 -22.42
CA ALA A 376 12.63 3.77 -22.39
C ALA A 376 12.26 3.32 -20.98
N ILE A 377 11.28 2.43 -20.86
CA ILE A 377 10.90 1.77 -19.61
C ILE A 377 11.75 0.52 -19.44
N LYS A 378 12.27 0.29 -18.24
CA LYS A 378 12.89 -0.98 -17.85
C LYS A 378 12.06 -1.61 -16.75
N THR A 379 11.52 -2.80 -17.01
CA THR A 379 10.80 -3.54 -15.98
C THR A 379 11.80 -4.33 -15.14
N ASP A 380 11.62 -4.30 -13.84
CA ASP A 380 12.48 -4.95 -12.84
C ASP A 380 11.81 -6.17 -12.17
N THR A 381 10.56 -6.48 -12.56
CA THR A 381 9.82 -7.65 -12.09
C THR A 381 10.65 -8.91 -12.30
N ILE A 382 10.96 -9.60 -11.21
CA ILE A 382 11.78 -10.82 -11.24
C ILE A 382 11.10 -11.87 -12.14
N GLY A 383 11.81 -12.32 -13.17
CA GLY A 383 11.29 -13.31 -14.12
C GLY A 383 10.48 -12.74 -15.26
N LYS A 384 10.34 -11.41 -15.36
CA LYS A 384 9.70 -10.71 -16.49
C LYS A 384 10.43 -9.42 -16.88
N ARG A 385 11.74 -9.31 -16.62
CA ARG A 385 12.51 -8.12 -16.95
C ARG A 385 12.51 -7.85 -18.45
N SER A 386 12.24 -6.62 -18.82
CA SER A 386 12.13 -6.20 -20.21
C SER A 386 12.56 -4.76 -20.42
N THR A 387 12.76 -4.38 -21.67
CA THR A 387 12.95 -2.97 -22.07
C THR A 387 11.90 -2.60 -23.10
N VAL A 388 11.21 -1.49 -22.86
CA VAL A 388 10.09 -1.01 -23.67
C VAL A 388 10.39 0.40 -24.15
N TYR A 389 10.25 0.69 -25.44
CA TYR A 389 10.38 2.04 -25.99
C TYR A 389 9.61 2.19 -27.29
N ILE A 390 9.31 3.44 -27.66
CA ILE A 390 8.60 3.77 -28.90
C ILE A 390 9.62 3.80 -30.04
N LEU A 391 9.41 2.98 -31.07
CA LEU A 391 10.26 2.97 -32.27
C LEU A 391 9.88 4.08 -33.25
N LYS A 392 8.58 4.22 -33.49
CA LYS A 392 8.01 5.17 -34.45
C LYS A 392 6.56 5.43 -34.14
N SER A 393 6.04 6.52 -34.69
CA SER A 393 4.61 6.83 -34.69
C SER A 393 4.12 7.13 -36.10
N ASN A 394 2.82 7.05 -36.30
CA ASN A 394 2.10 7.45 -37.50
C ASN A 394 0.73 8.01 -37.12
N VAL A 395 0.16 8.80 -38.02
CA VAL A 395 -1.26 9.13 -38.03
C VAL A 395 -1.86 8.53 -39.30
N TYR A 396 -2.96 7.80 -39.16
CA TYR A 396 -3.72 7.23 -40.28
C TYR A 396 -5.04 7.97 -40.41
N GLU A 397 -5.33 8.49 -41.59
CA GLU A 397 -6.57 9.23 -41.85
C GLU A 397 -7.72 8.26 -42.07
N GLY A 398 -8.84 8.49 -41.38
CA GLY A 398 -10.06 7.69 -41.57
C GLY A 398 -11.20 8.51 -42.17
N LYS A 399 -12.37 7.88 -42.30
CA LYS A 399 -13.58 8.57 -42.79
C LYS A 399 -14.15 9.52 -41.75
N GLU A 400 -14.30 9.03 -40.52
CA GLU A 400 -14.91 9.74 -39.39
C GLU A 400 -13.90 10.09 -38.29
N THR A 401 -12.90 9.24 -38.09
CA THR A 401 -11.85 9.38 -37.07
C THR A 401 -10.48 9.13 -37.68
N ASP A 402 -9.47 9.84 -37.20
CA ASP A 402 -8.07 9.55 -37.50
C ASP A 402 -7.49 8.64 -36.40
N ILE A 403 -6.48 7.84 -36.72
CA ILE A 403 -5.83 6.91 -35.80
C ILE A 403 -4.44 7.42 -35.47
N ILE A 404 -4.17 7.67 -34.20
CA ILE A 404 -2.81 7.88 -33.70
C ILE A 404 -2.24 6.50 -33.38
N TYR A 405 -1.08 6.20 -33.96
CA TYR A 405 -0.43 4.90 -33.86
C TYR A 405 1.00 5.05 -33.36
N ALA A 406 1.41 4.20 -32.42
CA ALA A 406 2.80 4.04 -31.99
C ALA A 406 3.19 2.56 -32.10
N ALA A 407 4.33 2.30 -32.75
CA ALA A 407 4.96 0.98 -32.74
C ALA A 407 5.91 0.90 -31.54
N VAL A 408 5.55 0.09 -30.54
CA VAL A 408 6.32 -0.08 -29.30
C VAL A 408 7.10 -1.38 -29.35
N LEU A 409 8.41 -1.30 -29.11
CA LEU A 409 9.27 -2.47 -29.03
C LEU A 409 9.46 -2.90 -27.59
N MET A 410 9.13 -4.15 -27.30
CA MET A 410 9.36 -4.78 -26.00
C MET A 410 10.37 -5.93 -26.14
N THR A 411 11.51 -5.81 -25.47
CA THR A 411 12.61 -6.79 -25.52
C THR A 411 12.67 -7.59 -24.22
N ASN A 412 12.72 -8.92 -24.32
CA ASN A 412 12.93 -9.81 -23.18
C ASN A 412 14.39 -9.76 -22.70
N ASN A 413 14.60 -9.34 -21.44
CA ASN A 413 15.92 -9.28 -20.82
C ASN A 413 16.20 -10.46 -19.87
N GLU A 414 15.31 -11.45 -19.79
CA GLU A 414 15.52 -12.67 -19.03
C GLU A 414 16.36 -13.69 -19.81
N PRO A 415 17.17 -14.53 -19.12
CA PRO A 415 17.97 -15.56 -19.77
C PRO A 415 17.14 -16.78 -20.21
N ARG A 416 15.81 -16.74 -20.06
CA ARG A 416 14.88 -17.83 -20.40
C ARG A 416 13.68 -17.28 -21.18
N PHE A 417 12.90 -18.19 -21.75
CA PHE A 417 11.60 -17.85 -22.32
C PHE A 417 10.67 -17.35 -21.21
N VAL A 418 10.04 -16.20 -21.44
CA VAL A 418 9.07 -15.62 -20.50
C VAL A 418 7.91 -15.02 -21.30
N THR A 419 6.71 -15.08 -20.72
CA THR A 419 5.60 -14.27 -21.21
C THR A 419 5.84 -12.85 -20.72
N LEU A 420 5.89 -11.90 -21.65
CA LEU A 420 6.12 -10.49 -21.37
C LEU A 420 5.00 -9.92 -20.48
N GLU A 421 5.26 -8.81 -19.79
CA GLU A 421 4.23 -8.09 -19.06
C GLU A 421 3.22 -7.47 -20.03
N GLN A 422 1.95 -7.53 -19.68
CA GLN A 422 0.91 -6.84 -20.44
C GLN A 422 1.04 -5.34 -20.23
N LEU A 423 0.72 -4.58 -21.27
CA LEU A 423 0.85 -3.13 -21.27
C LEU A 423 -0.54 -2.49 -21.09
N VAL A 424 -0.56 -1.31 -20.46
CA VAL A 424 -1.72 -0.40 -20.42
C VAL A 424 -1.24 0.96 -20.83
N ALA A 425 -2.00 1.67 -21.65
CA ALA A 425 -1.58 2.98 -22.11
C ALA A 425 -2.73 3.98 -22.32
N PHE A 426 -2.39 5.25 -22.16
CA PHE A 426 -3.19 6.39 -22.59
C PHE A 426 -2.32 7.31 -23.43
N TYR A 427 -2.89 7.84 -24.50
CA TYR A 427 -2.32 8.99 -25.18
C TYR A 427 -2.68 10.25 -24.43
N LYS A 428 -1.68 11.09 -24.18
CA LYS A 428 -1.86 12.42 -23.60
C LYS A 428 -1.57 13.43 -24.69
N ILE A 429 -2.63 14.12 -25.12
CA ILE A 429 -2.61 15.01 -26.29
C ILE A 429 -2.80 16.45 -25.84
N ASN A 430 -1.97 17.34 -26.38
CA ASN A 430 -1.97 18.79 -26.08
C ASN A 430 -1.95 19.10 -24.57
N GLY A 431 -1.30 18.24 -23.78
CA GLY A 431 -1.01 18.46 -22.35
C GLY A 431 -2.07 18.01 -21.35
N GLU A 432 -3.36 18.01 -21.69
CA GLU A 432 -4.43 17.73 -20.70
C GLU A 432 -5.47 16.69 -21.17
N MET A 433 -5.46 16.31 -22.45
CA MET A 433 -6.46 15.38 -22.97
C MET A 433 -5.94 13.95 -22.98
N TYR A 434 -6.62 13.08 -22.24
CA TYR A 434 -6.29 11.67 -22.15
C TYR A 434 -7.22 10.85 -23.02
N PHE A 435 -6.64 10.04 -23.91
CA PHE A 435 -7.34 9.10 -24.78
C PHE A 435 -6.88 7.68 -24.43
N PRO A 436 -7.80 6.75 -24.07
CA PRO A 436 -7.43 5.37 -23.82
C PRO A 436 -6.82 4.77 -25.09
N ALA A 437 -5.74 4.02 -24.92
CA ALA A 437 -5.10 3.34 -26.04
C ALA A 437 -5.56 1.90 -26.15
N GLU A 438 -5.80 1.47 -27.37
CA GLU A 438 -6.03 0.08 -27.75
C GLU A 438 -4.68 -0.63 -27.93
N ILE A 439 -4.56 -1.80 -27.31
CA ILE A 439 -3.40 -2.68 -27.38
C ILE A 439 -3.91 -4.10 -27.65
N PRO A 440 -3.53 -4.75 -28.76
CA PRO A 440 -3.87 -6.15 -29.00
C PRO A 440 -3.34 -7.06 -27.89
N ASP A 441 -3.93 -8.24 -27.71
CA ASP A 441 -3.45 -9.22 -26.74
C ASP A 441 -1.95 -9.49 -26.95
N ASN A 442 -1.15 -9.05 -25.99
CA ASN A 442 0.30 -9.11 -26.01
C ASN A 442 0.85 -10.18 -25.04
N LYS A 443 0.02 -11.16 -24.64
CA LYS A 443 0.44 -12.36 -23.87
C LYS A 443 1.28 -13.32 -24.71
N VAL A 444 2.47 -12.88 -25.13
CA VAL A 444 3.36 -13.63 -26.02
C VAL A 444 4.58 -14.22 -25.30
N LEU A 445 4.81 -15.53 -25.48
CA LEU A 445 5.99 -16.22 -24.97
C LEU A 445 7.22 -15.84 -25.79
N THR A 446 8.15 -15.10 -25.18
CA THR A 446 9.27 -14.46 -25.86
C THR A 446 10.60 -15.08 -25.41
N MET A 447 11.48 -15.41 -26.36
CA MET A 447 12.79 -16.02 -26.10
C MET A 447 13.75 -15.00 -25.47
N PRO A 448 14.89 -15.42 -24.88
CA PRO A 448 15.90 -14.48 -24.40
C PRO A 448 16.36 -13.53 -25.51
N SER A 449 16.36 -12.22 -25.24
CA SER A 449 16.64 -11.16 -26.23
C SER A 449 15.65 -11.11 -27.41
N GLY A 450 14.58 -11.90 -27.36
CA GLY A 450 13.47 -11.83 -28.31
C GLY A 450 12.74 -10.51 -28.17
N GLN A 451 12.19 -10.05 -29.29
CA GLN A 451 11.54 -8.75 -29.41
C GLN A 451 10.10 -8.92 -29.89
N ALA A 452 9.18 -8.25 -29.22
CA ALA A 452 7.79 -8.12 -29.63
C ALA A 452 7.54 -6.68 -30.09
N LEU A 453 7.01 -6.52 -31.30
CA LEU A 453 6.53 -5.24 -31.81
C LEU A 453 5.03 -5.14 -31.60
N ILE A 454 4.63 -4.20 -30.75
CA ILE A 454 3.27 -4.06 -30.24
C ILE A 454 2.71 -2.72 -30.75
N PRO A 455 1.59 -2.72 -31.49
CA PRO A 455 0.92 -1.48 -31.82
C PRO A 455 0.15 -0.98 -30.60
N ILE A 456 0.31 0.31 -30.30
CA ILE A 456 -0.48 1.02 -29.31
C ILE A 456 -1.15 2.17 -30.05
N TYR A 457 -2.47 2.24 -30.08
CA TYR A 457 -3.16 3.22 -30.92
C TYR A 457 -4.44 3.76 -30.27
N THR A 458 -4.94 4.88 -30.76
CA THR A 458 -6.24 5.42 -30.33
C THR A 458 -6.91 6.15 -31.49
N LYS A 459 -8.24 6.26 -31.45
CA LYS A 459 -9.04 6.96 -32.46
C LYS A 459 -9.40 8.36 -31.97
N ILE A 460 -9.15 9.37 -32.80
CA ILE A 460 -9.46 10.77 -32.53
C ILE A 460 -10.43 11.31 -33.58
N PRO A 461 -11.21 12.37 -33.28
CA PRO A 461 -12.07 13.01 -34.27
C PRO A 461 -11.26 13.46 -35.50
N LYS A 462 -11.85 13.32 -36.69
CA LYS A 462 -11.17 13.71 -37.93
C LYS A 462 -10.77 15.19 -37.93
N GLY A 463 -9.52 15.47 -38.31
CA GLY A 463 -8.98 16.83 -38.40
C GLY A 463 -8.68 17.46 -37.04
N PHE A 464 -8.60 16.67 -35.98
CA PHE A 464 -8.20 17.12 -34.66
C PHE A 464 -6.73 17.56 -34.66
N GLU A 465 -6.46 18.78 -34.18
CA GLU A 465 -5.11 19.34 -34.17
C GLU A 465 -4.27 18.76 -33.03
N ILE A 466 -3.12 18.18 -33.38
CA ILE A 466 -2.14 17.62 -32.44
C ILE A 466 -0.90 18.53 -32.46
N HIS A 467 -0.61 19.17 -31.34
CA HIS A 467 0.58 20.00 -31.14
C HIS A 467 1.61 19.32 -30.23
N ASP A 468 1.12 18.56 -29.25
CA ASP A 468 1.94 17.78 -28.33
C ASP A 468 1.34 16.38 -28.14
N LEU A 469 2.20 15.37 -28.13
CA LEU A 469 1.80 13.97 -28.10
C LEU A 469 2.75 13.17 -27.20
N GLU A 470 2.22 12.74 -26.08
CA GLU A 470 2.90 11.88 -25.12
C GLU A 470 2.13 10.56 -24.98
N LEU A 471 2.84 9.51 -24.60
CA LEU A 471 2.25 8.22 -24.26
C LEU A 471 2.49 7.93 -22.78
N VAL A 472 1.42 7.86 -22.00
CA VAL A 472 1.46 7.30 -20.64
C VAL A 472 1.41 5.78 -20.79
N LEU A 473 2.54 5.12 -20.57
CA LEU A 473 2.69 3.68 -20.78
C LEU A 473 3.11 3.00 -19.47
N GLY A 474 2.38 1.96 -19.09
CA GLY A 474 2.67 1.17 -17.92
C GLY A 474 2.50 -0.33 -18.15
N THR A 475 2.75 -1.10 -17.11
CA THR A 475 2.50 -2.55 -17.09
C THR A 475 1.30 -2.88 -16.22
N GLN A 476 0.55 -3.93 -16.57
CA GLN A 476 -0.62 -4.36 -15.80
C GLN A 476 -0.24 -4.96 -14.45
N LEU A 477 -1.02 -4.62 -13.43
CA LEU A 477 -1.00 -5.27 -12.13
C LEU A 477 -1.79 -6.58 -12.23
N THR A 478 -1.08 -7.68 -12.47
CA THR A 478 -1.64 -9.04 -12.65
C THR A 478 -2.52 -9.19 -13.91
N ASP A 479 -3.70 -9.82 -13.81
CA ASP A 479 -4.67 -9.99 -14.91
C ASP A 479 -5.77 -8.90 -14.88
N THR A 480 -5.58 -7.83 -14.10
CA THR A 480 -6.48 -6.67 -14.06
C THR A 480 -6.07 -5.62 -15.10
N GLU A 481 -6.95 -4.65 -15.38
CA GLU A 481 -6.62 -3.47 -16.21
C GLU A 481 -5.82 -2.41 -15.43
N TYR A 482 -5.57 -2.62 -14.12
CA TYR A 482 -4.87 -1.66 -13.29
C TYR A 482 -3.37 -1.62 -13.58
N TYR A 483 -2.75 -0.48 -13.25
CA TYR A 483 -1.31 -0.29 -13.39
C TYR A 483 -0.52 -0.90 -12.24
N LYS A 484 0.59 -1.58 -12.55
CA LYS A 484 1.68 -1.79 -11.60
C LYS A 484 2.46 -0.48 -11.40
N GLN A 485 2.85 0.13 -12.53
CA GLN A 485 3.60 1.38 -12.62
C GLN A 485 3.44 1.94 -14.04
N ALA A 486 3.52 3.26 -14.21
CA ALA A 486 3.53 3.89 -15.52
C ALA A 486 4.57 5.00 -15.65
N TYR A 487 4.89 5.35 -16.89
CA TYR A 487 5.82 6.40 -17.26
C TYR A 487 5.29 7.20 -18.43
N VAL A 488 5.78 8.42 -18.61
CA VAL A 488 5.50 9.23 -19.79
C VAL A 488 6.63 9.05 -20.79
N LEU A 489 6.30 8.74 -22.05
CA LEU A 489 7.24 8.74 -23.16
C LEU A 489 6.85 9.80 -24.18
N ASP A 490 7.86 10.50 -24.71
CA ASP A 490 7.67 11.32 -25.91
C ASP A 490 7.33 10.43 -27.08
N VAL A 491 6.21 10.71 -27.77
CA VAL A 491 5.90 10.04 -29.02
C VAL A 491 6.69 10.73 -30.12
N PRO A 492 7.59 10.02 -30.84
CA PRO A 492 8.33 10.61 -31.95
C PRO A 492 7.36 11.22 -32.95
N GLN A 493 7.69 12.38 -33.51
CA GLN A 493 6.86 12.98 -34.56
C GLN A 493 6.81 12.06 -35.79
N PRO A 494 5.63 11.88 -36.42
CA PRO A 494 5.51 11.05 -37.60
C PRO A 494 6.36 11.64 -38.74
N ILE A 495 7.04 10.77 -39.49
CA ILE A 495 7.73 11.19 -40.72
C ILE A 495 6.67 11.30 -41.82
N GLU A 496 6.46 12.51 -42.35
CA GLU A 496 5.45 12.84 -43.37
C GLU A 496 6.05 13.01 -44.77
N ASP A 497 7.04 12.21 -45.13
CA ASP A 497 7.63 12.27 -46.48
C ASP A 497 6.83 11.40 -47.46
N VAL A 498 5.84 12.00 -48.13
CA VAL A 498 5.18 11.38 -49.29
C VAL A 498 6.20 11.33 -50.44
N LYS A 499 6.59 10.11 -50.83
CA LYS A 499 7.54 9.89 -51.93
C LYS A 499 6.87 10.05 -53.29
N GLU A 500 7.67 10.35 -54.30
CA GLU A 500 7.19 10.46 -55.69
C GLU A 500 7.43 9.17 -56.50
N GLU A 501 8.22 8.26 -55.94
CA GLU A 501 8.64 6.99 -56.52
C GLU A 501 8.46 5.87 -55.49
N PHE A 502 8.25 4.65 -55.98
CA PHE A 502 8.06 3.47 -55.14
C PHE A 502 9.40 2.86 -54.73
N THR A 503 10.31 3.64 -54.16
CA THR A 503 11.61 3.15 -53.70
C THR A 503 11.70 3.23 -52.19
N ASP A 504 12.08 2.12 -51.54
CA ASP A 504 12.21 1.98 -50.09
C ASP A 504 10.94 2.43 -49.32
N VAL A 505 9.77 2.05 -49.80
CA VAL A 505 8.48 2.40 -49.20
C VAL A 505 8.26 1.53 -47.97
N LYS A 506 8.12 2.15 -46.79
CA LYS A 506 7.98 1.43 -45.51
C LYS A 506 6.51 1.21 -45.15
N ILE A 507 6.12 -0.02 -44.89
CA ILE A 507 4.74 -0.44 -44.59
C ILE A 507 4.81 -1.45 -43.45
N GLY A 508 4.31 -1.11 -42.26
CA GLY A 508 4.55 -1.93 -41.06
C GLY A 508 6.05 -2.20 -40.87
N ASN A 509 6.43 -3.48 -40.85
CA ASN A 509 7.84 -3.94 -40.78
C ASN A 509 8.46 -4.30 -42.13
N TYR A 510 7.77 -4.02 -43.21
CA TYR A 510 8.24 -4.27 -44.57
C TYR A 510 8.79 -3.01 -45.22
N THR A 511 9.79 -3.21 -46.07
CA THR A 511 10.25 -2.19 -47.01
C THR A 511 10.08 -2.76 -48.41
N VAL A 512 9.32 -2.05 -49.25
CA VAL A 512 9.01 -2.46 -50.62
C VAL A 512 9.54 -1.45 -51.62
N THR A 513 10.16 -1.95 -52.68
CA THR A 513 10.51 -1.18 -53.87
C THR A 513 9.76 -1.76 -55.06
N LEU A 514 9.05 -0.93 -55.82
CA LEU A 514 8.33 -1.33 -57.03
C LEU A 514 9.04 -0.80 -58.28
N GLU A 515 9.28 -1.70 -59.23
CA GLU A 515 9.89 -1.40 -60.52
C GLU A 515 8.95 -1.80 -61.66
N ASP A 516 9.18 -1.26 -62.86
CA ASP A 516 8.44 -1.61 -64.08
C ASP A 516 6.90 -1.53 -63.92
N VAL A 517 6.40 -0.59 -63.09
CA VAL A 517 4.97 -0.42 -62.81
C VAL A 517 4.20 -0.01 -64.07
N LYS A 518 3.37 -0.91 -64.61
CA LYS A 518 2.64 -0.75 -65.87
C LYS A 518 1.18 -1.17 -65.74
N LEU A 519 0.28 -0.33 -66.24
CA LEU A 519 -1.15 -0.64 -66.35
C LEU A 519 -1.46 -1.16 -67.76
N TYR A 520 -2.00 -2.37 -67.84
CA TYR A 520 -2.46 -3.01 -69.06
C TYR A 520 -3.97 -2.91 -69.16
N MET A 521 -4.49 -2.51 -70.32
CA MET A 521 -5.94 -2.41 -70.56
C MET A 521 -6.38 -3.44 -71.60
N ASN A 522 -7.44 -4.19 -71.30
CA ASN A 522 -8.06 -5.13 -72.24
C ASN A 522 -9.59 -5.10 -72.07
N GLY A 523 -10.31 -4.74 -73.13
CA GLY A 523 -11.78 -4.84 -73.18
C GLY A 523 -12.54 -4.07 -72.09
N GLY A 524 -11.97 -2.99 -71.52
CA GLY A 524 -12.57 -2.20 -70.45
C GLY A 524 -12.16 -2.61 -69.02
N SER A 525 -11.44 -3.72 -68.85
CA SER A 525 -10.75 -4.09 -67.61
C SER A 525 -9.27 -3.71 -67.64
N GLY A 526 -8.74 -3.28 -66.51
CA GLY A 526 -7.32 -2.99 -66.32
C GLY A 526 -6.62 -4.08 -65.51
N GLU A 527 -5.30 -4.17 -65.63
CA GLU A 527 -4.44 -5.00 -64.81
C GLU A 527 -3.12 -4.27 -64.57
N LEU A 528 -2.80 -4.00 -63.31
CA LEU A 528 -1.54 -3.36 -62.94
C LEU A 528 -0.51 -4.44 -62.67
N ARG A 529 0.63 -4.35 -63.36
CA ARG A 529 1.76 -5.29 -63.22
C ARG A 529 2.99 -4.53 -62.81
N PHE A 530 3.76 -5.10 -61.89
CA PHE A 530 5.04 -4.54 -61.46
C PHE A 530 5.99 -5.64 -61.01
N LYS A 531 7.27 -5.31 -61.06
CA LYS A 531 8.31 -6.03 -60.32
C LYS A 531 8.39 -5.44 -58.92
N TYR A 532 8.78 -6.25 -57.96
CA TYR A 532 9.03 -5.74 -56.62
C TYR A 532 10.21 -6.41 -55.95
N GLU A 533 10.83 -5.67 -55.03
CA GLU A 533 11.73 -6.18 -54.01
C GLU A 533 11.07 -5.93 -52.65
N LEU A 534 10.99 -6.98 -51.83
CA LEU A 534 10.41 -6.92 -50.50
C LEU A 534 11.44 -7.37 -49.48
N SER A 535 11.71 -6.53 -48.49
CA SER A 535 12.48 -6.92 -47.30
C SER A 535 11.64 -6.73 -46.04
N LYS A 536 11.91 -7.54 -45.02
CA LYS A 536 11.20 -7.52 -43.74
C LYS A 536 12.19 -7.37 -42.59
N GLU A 537 11.92 -6.43 -41.69
CA GLU A 537 12.58 -6.39 -40.39
C GLU A 537 11.96 -7.46 -39.46
N SER A 538 12.79 -8.34 -38.91
CA SER A 538 12.33 -9.53 -38.20
C SER A 538 12.20 -9.28 -36.71
N TYR A 539 10.98 -9.45 -36.20
CA TYR A 539 10.66 -9.50 -34.78
C TYR A 539 10.12 -10.89 -34.45
N GLN A 540 10.31 -11.36 -33.21
CA GLN A 540 9.77 -12.66 -32.81
C GLN A 540 8.24 -12.64 -32.85
N HIS A 541 7.66 -11.52 -32.41
CA HIS A 541 6.21 -11.27 -32.42
C HIS A 541 5.94 -9.91 -33.06
N GLU A 542 5.00 -9.88 -33.99
CA GLU A 542 4.49 -8.67 -34.65
C GLU A 542 2.97 -8.69 -34.49
N LEU A 543 2.43 -7.74 -33.74
CA LEU A 543 1.02 -7.75 -33.33
C LEU A 543 0.16 -6.75 -34.13
N ALA A 544 0.74 -6.13 -35.16
CA ALA A 544 0.06 -5.20 -36.05
C ALA A 544 -0.09 -5.82 -37.44
N GLU A 545 -1.28 -5.73 -38.01
CA GLU A 545 -1.51 -6.08 -39.41
C GLU A 545 -1.58 -4.79 -40.25
N HIS A 546 -0.68 -4.69 -41.23
CA HIS A 546 -0.62 -3.58 -42.17
C HIS A 546 -0.89 -4.07 -43.59
N LYS A 547 -1.58 -3.27 -44.40
CA LYS A 547 -1.81 -3.54 -45.82
C LYS A 547 -1.23 -2.43 -46.69
N LEU A 548 -0.68 -2.83 -47.83
CA LEU A 548 -0.33 -1.91 -48.91
C LEU A 548 -1.57 -1.71 -49.78
N ARG A 549 -2.18 -0.52 -49.73
CA ARG A 549 -3.21 -0.14 -50.69
C ARG A 549 -2.58 0.57 -51.87
N ILE A 550 -2.74 -0.01 -53.06
CA ILE A 550 -2.40 0.68 -54.31
C ILE A 550 -3.67 1.28 -54.88
N THR A 551 -3.65 2.58 -55.17
CA THR A 551 -4.79 3.31 -55.71
C THR A 551 -4.43 3.99 -57.03
N ILE A 552 -5.17 3.67 -58.08
CA ILE A 552 -5.12 4.41 -59.34
C ILE A 552 -6.14 5.53 -59.27
N VAL A 553 -5.67 6.78 -59.38
CA VAL A 553 -6.50 7.98 -59.33
C VAL A 553 -6.62 8.59 -60.71
N SER A 554 -7.85 8.80 -61.17
CA SER A 554 -8.16 9.37 -62.49
C SER A 554 -9.36 10.30 -62.40
N GLY A 555 -9.14 11.61 -62.45
CA GLY A 555 -10.16 12.60 -62.11
C GLY A 555 -10.68 12.37 -60.68
N ASP A 556 -11.99 12.26 -60.51
CA ASP A 556 -12.62 11.99 -59.20
C ASP A 556 -12.76 10.48 -58.90
N LYS A 557 -12.27 9.60 -59.79
CA LYS A 557 -12.38 8.15 -59.62
C LYS A 557 -11.10 7.60 -59.00
N ARG A 558 -11.28 6.75 -57.98
CA ARG A 558 -10.23 5.98 -57.31
C ARG A 558 -10.52 4.50 -57.49
N TYR A 559 -9.52 3.74 -57.94
CA TYR A 559 -9.56 2.30 -58.08
C TYR A 559 -8.49 1.71 -57.16
N SER A 560 -8.91 1.17 -56.01
CA SER A 560 -8.01 0.71 -54.94
C SER A 560 -7.96 -0.81 -54.87
N HIS A 561 -6.79 -1.34 -54.55
CA HIS A 561 -6.59 -2.75 -54.24
C HIS A 561 -5.68 -2.87 -53.01
N ASP A 562 -6.09 -3.69 -52.04
CA ASP A 562 -5.31 -3.97 -50.85
C ASP A 562 -4.45 -5.21 -51.08
N ILE A 563 -3.19 -5.12 -50.68
CA ILE A 563 -2.20 -6.18 -50.77
C ILE A 563 -1.66 -6.41 -49.36
N THR A 564 -1.60 -7.66 -48.91
CA THR A 564 -1.04 -8.03 -47.60
C THR A 564 0.43 -8.44 -47.76
N PRO A 565 1.40 -7.62 -47.30
CA PRO A 565 2.82 -8.00 -47.34
C PRO A 565 3.09 -9.22 -46.45
N GLY A 566 3.82 -10.20 -46.98
CA GLY A 566 4.07 -11.50 -46.37
C GLY A 566 3.14 -12.62 -46.87
N GLU A 567 1.96 -12.27 -47.37
CA GLU A 567 0.99 -13.21 -47.95
C GLU A 567 0.90 -13.07 -49.47
N ASP A 568 0.47 -11.89 -49.94
CA ASP A 568 0.33 -11.57 -51.36
C ASP A 568 1.68 -11.20 -52.00
N LEU A 569 2.48 -10.40 -51.29
CA LEU A 569 3.88 -10.12 -51.63
C LEU A 569 4.78 -10.93 -50.72
N THR A 570 5.62 -11.80 -51.26
CA THR A 570 6.55 -12.62 -50.48
C THR A 570 7.98 -12.13 -50.67
N VAL A 571 8.85 -12.33 -49.66
CA VAL A 571 10.25 -11.87 -49.71
C VAL A 571 11.02 -12.47 -50.90
N ASP A 572 10.67 -13.69 -51.32
CA ASP A 572 11.27 -14.37 -52.47
C ASP A 572 10.53 -14.10 -53.79
N GLY A 573 9.44 -13.34 -53.76
CA GLY A 573 8.66 -13.00 -54.94
C GLY A 573 9.31 -11.89 -55.76
N MET A 574 8.97 -11.83 -57.06
CA MET A 574 9.58 -10.88 -58.01
C MET A 574 8.57 -10.09 -58.82
N TYR A 575 7.35 -10.60 -59.01
CA TYR A 575 6.32 -10.00 -59.86
C TYR A 575 4.98 -10.10 -59.18
N PHE A 576 4.16 -9.07 -59.33
CA PHE A 576 2.77 -9.07 -58.89
C PHE A 576 1.88 -8.50 -59.98
N GLU A 577 0.71 -9.11 -60.16
CA GLU A 577 -0.30 -8.67 -61.12
C GLU A 577 -1.62 -8.52 -60.35
N MET A 578 -2.23 -7.34 -60.41
CA MET A 578 -3.52 -7.07 -59.77
C MET A 578 -4.57 -6.61 -60.78
N PRO A 579 -5.81 -7.13 -60.69
CA PRO A 579 -6.90 -6.65 -61.52
C PRO A 579 -7.34 -5.25 -61.06
N VAL A 580 -7.59 -4.38 -62.03
CA VAL A 580 -8.15 -3.04 -61.84
C VAL A 580 -9.52 -3.01 -62.50
N SER A 581 -10.57 -2.88 -61.70
CA SER A 581 -11.94 -2.90 -62.19
C SER A 581 -12.75 -1.71 -61.70
N GLY A 582 -13.66 -1.22 -62.54
CA GLY A 582 -14.62 -0.20 -62.17
C GLY A 582 -15.33 0.41 -63.39
N ALA A 583 -16.47 1.03 -63.15
CA ALA A 583 -17.29 1.62 -64.21
C ALA A 583 -16.52 2.69 -64.98
N ASP A 584 -16.58 2.60 -66.32
CA ASP A 584 -15.93 3.55 -67.25
C ASP A 584 -14.43 3.77 -67.00
N LEU A 585 -13.71 2.79 -66.43
CA LEU A 585 -12.26 2.85 -66.16
C LEU A 585 -11.49 3.38 -67.36
N ASP A 586 -11.61 2.72 -68.51
CA ASP A 586 -10.93 3.11 -69.75
C ASP A 586 -11.23 4.57 -70.18
N LYS A 587 -12.51 4.99 -70.12
CA LYS A 587 -12.91 6.35 -70.48
C LYS A 587 -12.35 7.41 -69.52
N ASN A 588 -12.32 7.11 -68.22
CA ASN A 588 -11.78 8.03 -67.21
C ASN A 588 -10.27 8.20 -67.40
N LEU A 589 -9.54 7.09 -67.54
CA LEU A 589 -8.09 7.11 -67.79
C LEU A 589 -7.75 7.87 -69.08
N GLN A 590 -8.51 7.67 -70.17
CA GLN A 590 -8.31 8.39 -71.43
C GLN A 590 -8.55 9.90 -71.29
N ARG A 591 -9.55 10.31 -70.49
CA ARG A 591 -9.95 11.71 -70.37
C ARG A 591 -9.09 12.51 -69.40
N HIS A 592 -8.66 11.88 -68.31
CA HIS A 592 -8.04 12.56 -67.18
C HIS A 592 -6.58 12.13 -66.92
N GLY A 593 -6.09 11.10 -67.62
CA GLY A 593 -4.85 10.42 -67.25
C GLY A 593 -4.99 9.74 -65.89
N TYR A 594 -3.87 9.28 -65.34
CA TYR A 594 -3.85 8.78 -63.96
C TYR A 594 -2.50 8.97 -63.27
N HIS A 595 -2.52 9.02 -61.95
CA HIS A 595 -1.37 8.75 -61.10
C HIS A 595 -1.68 7.57 -60.19
N ILE A 596 -0.63 6.97 -59.64
CA ILE A 596 -0.71 5.88 -58.68
C ILE A 596 -0.30 6.41 -57.32
N GLU A 597 -1.06 6.01 -56.30
CA GLU A 597 -0.79 6.22 -54.89
C GLU A 597 -0.52 4.87 -54.21
N ALA A 598 0.42 4.86 -53.26
CA ALA A 598 0.55 3.78 -52.29
C ALA A 598 0.23 4.32 -50.90
N LEU A 599 -0.64 3.61 -50.19
CA LEU A 599 -1.03 3.92 -48.83
C LEU A 599 -0.71 2.74 -47.91
N ASP A 600 -0.25 3.04 -46.70
CA ASP A 600 -0.23 2.08 -45.59
C ASP A 600 -1.61 2.12 -44.92
N VAL A 601 -2.24 0.97 -44.81
CA VAL A 601 -3.55 0.81 -44.20
C VAL A 601 -3.38 0.05 -42.89
N PHE A 602 -3.84 0.66 -41.81
CA PHE A 602 -3.90 0.08 -40.48
C PHE A 602 -5.32 0.24 -39.95
N ASP A 603 -5.94 -0.88 -39.54
CA ASP A 603 -7.37 -0.96 -39.20
C ASP A 603 -8.27 -0.32 -40.29
N ASP A 604 -9.01 0.74 -39.98
CA ASP A 604 -9.86 1.48 -40.92
C ASP A 604 -9.25 2.81 -41.41
N GLY A 605 -8.02 3.12 -41.01
CA GLY A 605 -7.29 4.31 -41.41
C GLY A 605 -6.28 4.05 -42.53
N GLU A 606 -5.92 5.11 -43.27
CA GLU A 606 -4.91 5.07 -44.34
C GLU A 606 -3.91 6.22 -44.24
N LYS A 607 -2.63 5.95 -44.53
CA LYS A 607 -1.57 6.95 -44.59
C LYS A 607 -0.95 6.93 -45.98
N LEU A 608 -0.96 8.07 -46.67
CA LEU A 608 -0.32 8.22 -47.97
C LEU A 608 1.20 8.11 -47.84
N LEU A 609 1.80 7.20 -48.58
CA LEU A 609 3.26 6.98 -48.59
C LEU A 609 3.90 7.41 -49.90
N VAL A 610 3.22 7.18 -51.02
CA VAL A 610 3.71 7.53 -52.36
C VAL A 610 2.59 8.17 -53.15
N GLN A 611 2.92 9.25 -53.87
CA GLN A 611 2.08 9.80 -54.93
C GLN A 611 2.95 10.10 -56.15
N THR A 612 2.75 9.32 -57.22
CA THR A 612 3.56 9.47 -58.44
C THR A 612 3.32 10.81 -59.14
N LYS A 613 4.39 11.54 -59.48
CA LYS A 613 4.31 12.79 -60.26
C LYS A 613 3.83 12.60 -61.70
N LYS A 614 4.06 11.41 -62.26
CA LYS A 614 3.82 11.14 -63.69
C LYS A 614 2.33 10.87 -63.89
N THR A 615 1.62 11.81 -64.53
CA THR A 615 0.33 11.49 -65.12
C THR A 615 0.58 10.57 -66.30
N TYR A 616 0.33 9.28 -66.12
CA TYR A 616 0.42 8.30 -67.20
C TYR A 616 -0.74 8.59 -68.18
N SER A 617 -0.39 9.06 -69.38
CA SER A 617 -1.33 9.16 -70.49
C SER A 617 -1.17 7.92 -71.37
N TRP A 618 -2.27 7.43 -71.96
CA TRP A 618 -2.35 6.22 -72.77
C TRP A 618 -1.35 6.17 -73.95
N PHE A 619 -0.71 7.32 -74.27
CA PHE A 619 0.41 7.42 -75.20
C PHE A 619 1.66 8.00 -74.50
N SER A 620 2.62 7.16 -74.09
CA SER A 620 4.03 7.36 -74.46
C SER A 620 5.01 6.45 -73.69
N ASP A 621 5.68 5.59 -74.47
CA ASP A 621 7.12 5.30 -74.30
C ASP A 621 7.97 6.27 -75.16
N THR A 622 7.48 7.47 -75.52
CA THR A 622 8.20 8.43 -76.39
C THR A 622 7.70 9.87 -76.24
N PRO A 623 8.58 10.90 -76.14
CA PRO A 623 8.20 12.29 -75.86
C PRO A 623 7.50 12.99 -77.05
N PRO A 624 6.56 13.93 -76.80
CA PRO A 624 5.97 14.73 -77.86
C PRO A 624 7.00 15.73 -78.41
N GLN A 625 7.33 15.60 -79.69
CA GLN A 625 7.97 16.67 -80.46
C GLN A 625 6.90 17.71 -80.82
N PHE A 626 7.10 18.95 -80.38
CA PHE A 626 6.31 20.09 -80.83
C PHE A 626 7.01 20.77 -82.02
N GLN A 627 6.25 21.04 -83.08
CA GLN A 627 6.48 22.17 -83.99
C GLN A 627 5.60 23.33 -83.55
#